data_AF-A0A0S7XAW6-F1
#
_entry.id   AF-A0A0S7XAW6-F1
#
_cell.length_a   1.000
_cell.length_b   1.000
_cell.length_c   1.000
_cell.angle_alpha   90.00
_cell.angle_beta   90.00
_cell.angle_gamma   90.00
#
_symmetry.space_group_name_H-M   'P 1'
#
loop_
_entity.id
_entity.type
_entity.pdbx_description
1 polymer ?
#
loop_
_entity_poly.entity_id
_entity_poly.type
_entity_poly.pdbx_seq_one_letter_code
_entity_poly.pdbx_strand_id
1 'polypeptide(L)'
;MMMRCRRAQRYISEYVDGTLDTGLEDSLRRHLEACAECRAFLKEFQAVLGEAKTLERLVPPDSVWPKIRMNLREMRTRAEAENLGDRPTFSLAPTRLHFAVATAMAVVVLILVGVLYFQPWNKGMPVERAAVDSHTLVKLNEAEWHYQQAIKALSEVVESQQDQLDPEVARIFQENLAIVDASLEACRQTVRRTPQDLDAQFALMASYKQKVQLLTDWMLAQGSSGTEEPDVRL
;
A
#
# COMPACT_ATOMS: atom_id res chain seq x y z
N MET A 1 28.36 7.36 -2.93
CA MET A 1 26.99 7.36 -3.52
C MET A 1 26.48 8.79 -3.53
N MET A 2 26.17 9.35 -4.69
CA MET A 2 25.81 10.76 -4.85
C MET A 2 24.33 10.96 -4.52
N MET A 3 24.03 11.77 -3.50
CA MET A 3 22.66 12.14 -3.16
C MET A 3 22.05 12.96 -4.31
N ARG A 4 20.78 12.72 -4.65
CA ARG A 4 20.06 13.46 -5.69
C ARG A 4 19.44 14.74 -5.11
N CYS A 5 19.37 15.82 -5.89
CA CYS A 5 18.87 17.13 -5.43
C CYS A 5 17.46 17.06 -4.81
N ARG A 6 16.51 16.35 -5.44
CA ARG A 6 15.15 16.18 -4.89
C ARG A 6 15.15 15.53 -3.49
N ARG A 7 16.09 14.62 -3.23
CA ARG A 7 16.21 13.95 -1.94
C ARG A 7 16.89 14.87 -0.92
N ALA A 8 17.91 15.62 -1.35
CA ALA A 8 18.57 16.63 -0.52
C ALA A 8 17.59 17.72 -0.06
N GLN A 9 16.73 18.23 -0.96
CA GLN A 9 15.71 19.23 -0.62
C GLN A 9 14.72 18.74 0.44
N ARG A 10 14.34 17.46 0.44
CA ARG A 10 13.49 16.89 1.51
C ARG A 10 14.21 16.87 2.85
N TYR A 11 15.46 16.44 2.86
CA TYR A 11 16.26 16.37 4.09
C TYR A 11 16.68 17.74 4.63
N ILE A 12 16.64 18.80 3.83
CA ILE A 12 16.90 20.16 4.31
C ILE A 12 15.90 20.58 5.40
N SER A 13 14.63 20.20 5.32
CA SER A 13 13.64 20.48 6.38
C SER A 13 14.04 19.78 7.68
N GLU A 14 14.22 18.45 7.63
CA GLU A 14 14.61 17.63 8.79
C GLU A 14 15.95 18.07 9.39
N TYR A 15 16.90 18.49 8.54
CA TYR A 15 18.19 19.03 8.95
C TYR A 15 18.06 20.34 9.74
N VAL A 16 17.21 21.26 9.27
CA VAL A 16 16.98 22.54 9.94
C VAL A 16 16.17 22.37 11.24
N ASP A 17 15.29 21.38 11.29
CA ASP A 17 14.55 21.00 12.49
C ASP A 17 15.39 20.19 13.51
N GLY A 18 16.61 19.78 13.13
CA GLY A 18 17.51 19.00 13.98
C GLY A 18 17.06 17.55 14.23
N THR A 19 16.23 17.00 13.34
CA THR A 19 15.65 15.64 13.46
C THR A 19 16.32 14.62 12.55
N LEU A 20 17.26 15.05 11.71
CA LEU A 20 17.97 14.18 10.77
C LEU A 20 19.01 13.30 11.47
N ASP A 21 19.10 12.03 11.06
CA ASP A 21 20.14 11.11 11.54
C ASP A 21 21.55 11.55 11.10
N THR A 22 22.54 11.29 11.96
CA THR A 22 23.95 11.67 11.76
C THR A 22 24.55 11.17 10.44
N GLY A 23 24.20 9.96 9.98
CA GLY A 23 24.72 9.42 8.71
C GLY A 23 24.11 10.09 7.48
N LEU A 24 22.84 10.49 7.57
CA LEU A 24 22.16 11.23 6.51
C LEU A 24 22.62 12.68 6.46
N GLU A 25 22.91 13.28 7.61
CA GLU A 25 23.46 14.62 7.73
C GLU A 25 24.79 14.77 6.98
N ASP A 26 25.74 13.86 7.21
CA ASP A 26 27.03 13.88 6.51
C ASP A 26 26.88 13.68 5.00
N SER A 27 25.90 12.90 4.56
CA SER A 27 25.60 12.75 3.14
C SER A 27 24.96 13.99 2.54
N LEU A 28 24.12 14.70 3.29
CA LEU A 28 23.53 15.96 2.87
C LEU A 28 24.58 17.07 2.80
N ARG A 29 25.48 17.17 3.79
CA ARG A 29 26.56 18.15 3.85
C ARG A 29 27.48 18.05 2.63
N ARG A 30 27.92 16.83 2.29
CA ARG A 30 28.69 16.55 1.05
C ARG A 30 27.95 16.96 -0.22
N HIS A 31 26.62 16.80 -0.26
CA HIS A 31 25.83 17.24 -1.42
C HIS A 31 25.75 18.77 -1.50
N LEU A 32 25.57 19.45 -0.37
CA LEU A 32 25.53 20.92 -0.30
C LEU A 32 26.87 21.53 -0.74
N GLU A 33 28.00 20.94 -0.38
CA GLU A 33 29.32 21.37 -0.86
C GLU A 33 29.42 21.33 -2.40
N ALA A 34 28.86 20.29 -3.02
CA ALA A 34 28.93 20.07 -4.47
C ALA A 34 27.82 20.76 -5.29
N CYS A 35 26.67 21.09 -4.69
CA CYS A 35 25.49 21.60 -5.42
C CYS A 35 25.15 23.03 -5.00
N ALA A 36 25.26 23.99 -5.93
CA ALA A 36 24.92 25.39 -5.68
C ALA A 36 23.41 25.61 -5.49
N GLU A 37 22.56 24.90 -6.23
CA GLU A 37 21.09 25.03 -6.13
C GLU A 37 20.57 24.62 -4.75
N CYS A 38 21.03 23.49 -4.22
CA CYS A 38 20.60 23.04 -2.89
C CYS A 38 21.12 23.95 -1.77
N ARG A 39 22.29 24.61 -1.95
CA ARG A 39 22.76 25.65 -1.03
C ARG A 39 21.91 26.90 -1.08
N ALA A 40 21.51 27.35 -2.26
CA ALA A 40 20.60 28.48 -2.42
C ALA A 40 19.25 28.19 -1.73
N PHE A 41 18.68 27.01 -1.97
CA PHE A 41 17.44 26.57 -1.34
C PHE A 41 17.54 26.53 0.20
N LEU A 42 18.63 25.98 0.76
CA LEU A 42 18.85 25.98 2.21
C LEU A 42 18.88 27.41 2.77
N LYS A 43 19.54 28.34 2.08
CA LYS A 43 19.65 29.75 2.51
C LYS A 43 18.28 30.45 2.48
N GLU A 44 17.50 30.23 1.42
CA GLU A 44 16.13 30.76 1.31
C GLU A 44 15.24 30.21 2.43
N PHE A 45 15.30 28.91 2.68
CA PHE A 45 14.52 28.27 3.74
C PHE A 45 14.88 28.82 5.13
N GLN A 46 16.18 29.01 5.41
CA GLN A 46 16.64 29.63 6.66
C GLN A 46 16.23 31.10 6.79
N ALA A 47 16.16 31.85 5.69
CA ALA A 47 15.68 33.23 5.69
C ALA A 47 14.20 33.29 6.10
N VAL A 48 13.35 32.45 5.51
CA VAL A 48 11.93 32.33 5.88
C VAL A 48 11.76 31.99 7.36
N LEU A 49 12.54 31.04 7.87
CA LEU A 49 12.51 30.70 9.31
C LEU A 49 13.03 31.84 10.19
N GLY A 50 14.01 32.59 9.72
CA GLY A 50 14.51 33.79 10.40
C GLY A 50 13.40 34.82 10.57
N GLU A 51 12.67 35.12 9.49
CA GLU A 51 11.50 36.01 9.53
C GLU A 51 10.39 35.43 10.40
N ALA A 52 10.07 34.13 10.28
CA ALA A 52 9.06 33.45 11.08
C ALA A 52 9.32 33.57 12.60
N LYS A 53 10.60 33.56 13.01
CA LYS A 53 11.00 33.72 14.43
C LYS A 53 10.78 35.13 14.97
N THR A 54 10.63 36.13 14.11
CA THR A 54 10.35 37.52 14.52
C THR A 54 8.88 37.79 14.80
N LEU A 55 7.99 36.89 14.37
CA LEU A 55 6.56 37.02 14.69
C LEU A 55 6.32 36.94 16.19
N GLU A 56 5.27 37.63 16.63
CA GLU A 56 4.82 37.58 18.00
C GLU A 56 4.53 36.14 18.42
N ARG A 57 5.18 35.73 19.51
CA ARG A 57 4.97 34.39 20.06
C ARG A 57 3.66 34.38 20.83
N LEU A 58 2.65 33.72 20.27
CA LEU A 58 1.43 33.42 20.99
C LEU A 58 1.73 32.45 22.14
N VAL A 59 1.47 32.91 23.37
CA VAL A 59 1.55 32.05 24.56
C VAL A 59 0.19 31.41 24.75
N PRO A 60 0.07 30.07 24.71
CA PRO A 60 -1.20 29.41 24.96
C PRO A 60 -1.65 29.64 26.42
N PRO A 61 -2.95 29.73 26.70
CA PRO A 61 -3.46 29.80 28.07
C PRO A 61 -2.97 28.62 28.92
N ASP A 62 -2.69 28.87 30.20
CA ASP A 62 -2.17 27.85 31.14
C ASP A 62 -3.05 26.60 31.26
N SER A 63 -4.33 26.71 30.92
CA SER A 63 -5.30 25.59 30.95
C SER A 63 -5.14 24.59 29.79
N VAL A 64 -4.42 24.94 28.72
CA VAL A 64 -4.27 24.09 27.53
C VAL A 64 -3.37 22.90 27.81
N TRP A 65 -2.21 23.12 28.43
CA TRP A 65 -1.23 22.05 28.66
C TRP A 65 -1.71 20.95 29.62
N PRO A 66 -2.40 21.26 30.73
CA PRO A 66 -3.07 20.25 31.55
C PRO A 66 -4.04 19.36 30.76
N LYS A 67 -4.88 19.96 29.89
CA LYS A 67 -5.84 19.21 29.05
C LYS A 67 -5.13 18.28 28.06
N ILE A 68 -4.09 18.78 27.39
CA ILE A 68 -3.29 17.95 26.47
C ILE A 68 -2.64 16.79 27.22
N ARG A 69 -2.04 17.03 28.39
CA ARG A 69 -1.43 15.97 29.21
C ARG A 69 -2.46 14.93 29.66
N MET A 70 -3.68 15.35 30.02
CA MET A 70 -4.75 14.44 30.36
C MET A 70 -5.15 13.57 29.17
N ASN A 71 -5.41 14.17 28.00
CA ASN A 71 -5.75 13.42 26.79
C ASN A 71 -4.65 12.44 26.39
N LEU A 72 -3.38 12.84 26.44
CA LEU A 72 -2.25 11.94 26.14
C LEU A 72 -2.15 10.77 27.13
N ARG A 73 -2.46 11.00 28.42
CA ARG A 73 -2.53 9.91 29.41
C ARG A 73 -3.68 8.97 29.10
N GLU A 74 -4.86 9.51 28.80
CA GLU A 74 -6.04 8.71 28.46
C GLU A 74 -5.82 7.85 27.21
N MET A 75 -5.23 8.44 26.16
CA MET A 75 -4.84 7.72 24.94
C MET A 75 -3.85 6.61 25.24
N ARG A 76 -2.85 6.86 26.10
CA ARG A 76 -1.89 5.83 26.52
C ARG A 76 -2.57 4.73 27.34
N THR A 77 -3.42 5.07 28.30
CA THR A 77 -4.13 4.08 29.11
C THR A 77 -5.09 3.24 28.29
N ARG A 78 -5.73 3.82 27.26
CA ARG A 78 -6.58 3.08 26.34
C ARG A 78 -5.76 2.13 25.48
N ALA A 79 -4.64 2.60 24.93
CA ALA A 79 -3.72 1.75 24.17
C ALA A 79 -3.15 0.61 25.03
N GLU A 80 -2.87 0.88 26.31
CA GLU A 80 -2.35 -0.12 27.25
C GLU A 80 -3.43 -1.09 27.73
N ALA A 81 -4.67 -0.63 27.95
CA ALA A 81 -5.82 -1.48 28.26
C ALA A 81 -6.21 -2.40 27.09
N GLU A 82 -6.16 -1.89 25.86
CA GLU A 82 -6.32 -2.71 24.64
C GLU A 82 -5.18 -3.74 24.51
N ASN A 83 -3.96 -3.42 24.94
CA ASN A 83 -2.83 -4.38 24.97
C ASN A 83 -2.87 -5.35 26.16
N LEU A 84 -3.54 -5.01 27.27
CA LEU A 84 -3.67 -5.86 28.47
C LEU A 84 -4.85 -6.85 28.37
N GLY A 85 -5.84 -6.56 27.51
CA GLY A 85 -7.01 -7.41 27.28
C GLY A 85 -6.77 -8.68 26.47
N ASP A 86 -5.57 -8.86 25.90
CA ASP A 86 -5.25 -9.94 24.95
C ASP A 86 -4.16 -10.90 25.45
N ARG A 87 -3.88 -10.89 26.77
CA ARG A 87 -3.06 -11.94 27.39
C ARG A 87 -3.95 -13.08 27.85
N PRO A 88 -4.01 -14.22 27.12
CA PRO A 88 -4.69 -15.40 27.65
C PRO A 88 -3.92 -15.85 28.89
N THR A 89 -4.50 -15.62 30.07
CA THR A 89 -4.01 -16.20 31.32
C THR A 89 -4.29 -17.70 31.25
N PHE A 90 -3.37 -18.43 30.64
CA PHE A 90 -3.40 -19.89 30.58
C PHE A 90 -3.14 -20.41 32.00
N SER A 91 -4.21 -20.58 32.77
CA SER A 91 -4.14 -21.29 34.04
C SER A 91 -3.80 -22.74 33.73
N LEU A 92 -2.61 -23.15 34.14
CA LEU A 92 -2.11 -24.51 34.04
C LEU A 92 -3.00 -25.45 34.88
N ALA A 93 -3.85 -26.21 34.21
CA ALA A 93 -4.42 -27.47 34.70
C ALA A 93 -4.22 -28.55 33.62
N PRO A 94 -3.94 -29.81 33.98
CA PRO A 94 -2.99 -30.63 33.23
C PRO A 94 -3.60 -31.44 32.06
N THR A 95 -2.95 -31.27 30.90
CA THR A 95 -2.38 -32.30 30.03
C THR A 95 -3.15 -33.62 29.82
N ARG A 96 -3.76 -33.75 28.64
CA ARG A 96 -3.63 -34.93 27.72
C ARG A 96 -4.44 -34.81 26.43
N LEU A 97 -5.40 -33.89 26.35
CA LEU A 97 -6.29 -33.77 25.18
C LEU A 97 -5.80 -32.80 24.08
N HIS A 98 -4.83 -31.92 24.37
CA HIS A 98 -4.47 -30.82 23.45
C HIS A 98 -3.52 -31.20 22.30
N PHE A 99 -2.80 -32.33 22.38
CA PHE A 99 -1.79 -32.67 21.38
C PHE A 99 -2.35 -33.08 20.01
N ALA A 100 -3.64 -33.47 19.94
CA ALA A 100 -4.28 -33.84 18.67
C ALA A 100 -4.86 -32.64 17.90
N VAL A 101 -5.18 -31.53 18.59
CA VAL A 101 -5.82 -30.35 17.99
C VAL A 101 -4.81 -29.24 17.67
N ALA A 102 -3.64 -29.25 18.32
CA ALA A 102 -2.63 -28.19 18.22
C ALA A 102 -1.91 -28.10 16.86
N THR A 103 -1.80 -29.19 16.09
CA THR A 103 -1.08 -29.19 14.81
C THR A 103 -1.87 -28.54 13.68
N ALA A 104 -3.20 -28.71 13.65
CA ALA A 104 -4.06 -28.12 12.63
C ALA A 104 -4.18 -26.59 12.79
N MET A 105 -4.24 -26.09 14.03
CA MET A 105 -4.37 -24.66 14.31
C MET A 105 -3.06 -23.88 14.08
N ALA A 106 -1.91 -24.50 14.33
CA ALA A 106 -0.61 -23.86 14.09
C ALA A 106 -0.38 -23.51 12.61
N VAL A 107 -0.83 -24.38 11.69
CA VAL A 107 -0.72 -24.13 10.25
C VAL A 107 -1.64 -22.99 9.83
N VAL A 108 -2.88 -22.95 10.32
CA VAL A 108 -3.84 -21.87 10.02
C VAL A 108 -3.35 -20.52 10.54
N VAL A 109 -2.77 -20.48 11.74
CA VAL A 109 -2.20 -19.26 12.32
C VAL A 109 -0.96 -18.79 11.56
N LEU A 110 -0.09 -19.70 11.12
CA LEU A 110 1.07 -19.33 10.31
C LEU A 110 0.66 -18.77 8.93
N ILE A 111 -0.40 -19.32 8.32
CA ILE A 111 -0.96 -18.79 7.07
C ILE A 111 -1.61 -17.42 7.30
N LEU A 112 -2.39 -17.24 8.37
CA LEU A 112 -3.02 -15.97 8.72
C LEU A 112 -1.98 -14.89 9.04
N VAL A 113 -0.94 -15.22 9.80
CA VAL A 113 0.17 -14.31 10.11
C VAL A 113 0.94 -13.98 8.83
N GLY A 114 1.20 -14.96 7.96
CA GLY A 114 1.82 -14.70 6.65
C GLY A 114 1.01 -13.73 5.79
N VAL A 115 -0.31 -13.91 5.70
CA VAL A 115 -1.22 -13.01 4.95
C VAL A 115 -1.26 -11.61 5.56
N LEU A 116 -1.33 -11.50 6.89
CA LEU A 116 -1.35 -10.20 7.57
C LEU A 116 0.00 -9.47 7.51
N TYR A 117 1.12 -10.19 7.50
CA TYR A 117 2.46 -9.60 7.38
C TYR A 117 2.78 -9.16 5.95
N PHE A 118 2.20 -9.82 4.94
CA PHE A 118 2.42 -9.50 3.52
C PHE A 118 1.37 -8.56 2.91
N GLN A 119 0.30 -8.23 3.64
CA GLN A 119 -0.69 -7.25 3.20
C GLN A 119 -0.22 -5.84 3.61
N PRO A 120 0.26 -4.99 2.68
CA PRO A 120 0.61 -3.62 3.02
C PRO A 120 -0.66 -2.93 3.47
N TRP A 121 -0.74 -2.62 4.77
CA TRP A 121 -1.77 -1.80 5.35
C TRP A 121 -1.72 -0.41 4.71
N ASN A 122 -2.50 -0.28 3.65
CA ASN A 122 -3.02 0.94 3.09
C ASN A 122 -3.94 1.60 4.12
N LYS A 123 -3.38 2.09 5.23
CA LYS A 123 -4.05 3.09 6.06
C LYS A 123 -3.85 4.42 5.36
N GLY A 124 -4.83 4.80 4.55
CA GLY A 124 -4.88 6.10 3.90
C GLY A 124 -4.72 7.21 4.94
N MET A 125 -3.62 7.96 4.85
CA MET A 125 -3.49 9.25 5.52
C MET A 125 -4.52 10.22 4.93
N PRO A 126 -5.10 11.14 5.73
CA PRO A 126 -5.89 12.24 5.20
C PRO A 126 -4.91 13.23 4.55
N VAL A 127 -4.57 12.99 3.29
CA VAL A 127 -3.91 13.99 2.45
C VAL A 127 -4.91 15.09 2.17
N GLU A 128 -4.47 16.33 2.33
CA GLU A 128 -5.15 17.57 2.01
C GLU A 128 -5.75 17.52 0.59
N ARG A 129 -7.04 17.15 0.50
CA ARG A 129 -7.79 16.77 -0.72
C ARG A 129 -8.15 17.94 -1.66
N ALA A 130 -7.55 19.12 -1.51
CA ALA A 130 -8.05 20.31 -2.22
C ALA A 130 -7.15 20.82 -3.37
N ALA A 131 -5.96 20.26 -3.60
CA ALA A 131 -5.04 20.78 -4.64
C ALA A 131 -4.29 19.72 -5.46
N VAL A 132 -4.65 18.44 -5.38
CA VAL A 132 -3.93 17.35 -6.08
C VAL A 132 -4.88 16.49 -6.93
N ASP A 133 -5.76 17.11 -7.70
CA ASP A 133 -6.75 16.35 -8.47
C ASP A 133 -6.42 16.23 -9.97
N SER A 134 -6.00 17.29 -10.66
CA SER A 134 -5.89 17.23 -12.14
C SER A 134 -4.77 16.32 -12.65
N HIS A 135 -3.55 16.47 -12.13
CA HIS A 135 -2.40 15.67 -12.58
C HIS A 135 -2.55 14.18 -12.20
N THR A 136 -3.08 13.89 -11.01
CA THR A 136 -3.32 12.52 -10.54
C THR A 136 -4.37 11.83 -11.40
N LEU A 137 -5.47 12.53 -11.72
CA LEU A 137 -6.51 12.02 -12.61
C LEU A 137 -5.97 11.74 -14.02
N VAL A 138 -5.12 12.61 -14.56
CA VAL A 138 -4.46 12.36 -15.87
C VAL A 138 -3.63 11.08 -15.83
N LYS A 139 -2.85 10.86 -14.76
CA LYS A 139 -2.06 9.64 -14.60
C LYS A 139 -2.89 8.38 -14.41
N LEU A 140 -4.03 8.49 -13.73
CA LEU A 140 -4.96 7.38 -13.59
C LEU A 140 -5.62 7.02 -14.93
N ASN A 141 -5.99 8.01 -15.74
CA ASN A 141 -6.54 7.78 -17.07
C ASN A 141 -5.49 7.18 -18.04
N GLU A 142 -4.22 7.60 -17.94
CA GLU A 142 -3.11 6.97 -18.66
C GLU A 142 -2.95 5.50 -18.27
N ALA A 143 -3.02 5.19 -16.97
CA ALA A 143 -2.97 3.82 -16.46
C ALA A 143 -4.17 2.98 -16.95
N GLU A 144 -5.38 3.54 -16.96
CA GLU A 144 -6.57 2.87 -17.50
C GLU A 144 -6.34 2.41 -18.95
N TRP A 145 -5.80 3.29 -19.79
CA TRP A 145 -5.50 2.95 -21.17
C TRP A 145 -4.56 1.75 -21.27
N HIS A 146 -3.49 1.71 -20.47
CA HIS A 146 -2.55 0.58 -20.45
C HIS A 146 -3.20 -0.72 -19.98
N TYR A 147 -4.06 -0.68 -18.96
CA TYR A 147 -4.80 -1.86 -18.52
C TYR A 147 -5.73 -2.38 -19.61
N GLN A 148 -6.43 -1.50 -20.32
CA GLN A 148 -7.32 -1.90 -21.42
C GLN A 148 -6.54 -2.60 -22.55
N GLN A 149 -5.36 -2.10 -22.91
CA GLN A 149 -4.51 -2.77 -23.90
C GLN A 149 -4.04 -4.15 -23.42
N ALA A 150 -3.60 -4.25 -22.17
CA ALA A 150 -3.18 -5.52 -21.59
C ALA A 150 -4.32 -6.55 -21.55
N ILE A 151 -5.51 -6.14 -21.09
CA ILE A 151 -6.69 -7.00 -21.06
C ILE A 151 -7.06 -7.46 -22.46
N LYS A 152 -7.05 -6.57 -23.45
CA LYS A 152 -7.34 -6.94 -24.84
C LYS A 152 -6.38 -8.03 -25.33
N ALA A 153 -5.07 -7.80 -25.18
CA ALA A 153 -4.06 -8.76 -25.64
C ALA A 153 -4.17 -10.10 -24.92
N LEU A 154 -4.41 -10.08 -23.60
CA LEU A 154 -4.57 -11.29 -22.79
C LEU A 154 -5.86 -12.05 -23.14
N SER A 155 -6.97 -11.35 -23.37
CA SER A 155 -8.25 -11.96 -23.77
C SER A 155 -8.13 -12.65 -25.13
N GLU A 156 -7.45 -12.06 -26.11
CA GLU A 156 -7.20 -12.69 -27.42
C GLU A 156 -6.42 -14.01 -27.27
N VAL A 157 -5.39 -14.03 -26.42
CA VAL A 157 -4.61 -15.24 -26.12
C VAL A 157 -5.50 -16.28 -25.43
N VAL A 158 -6.32 -15.85 -24.47
CA VAL A 158 -7.22 -16.72 -23.70
C VAL A 158 -8.27 -17.38 -24.59
N GLU A 159 -8.93 -16.62 -25.46
CA GLU A 159 -9.92 -17.13 -26.40
C GLU A 159 -9.32 -18.16 -27.36
N SER A 160 -8.09 -17.95 -27.84
CA SER A 160 -7.42 -18.88 -28.77
C SER A 160 -7.04 -20.24 -28.18
N GLN A 161 -6.90 -20.31 -26.86
CA GLN A 161 -6.43 -21.50 -26.14
C GLN A 161 -7.50 -22.10 -25.21
N GLN A 162 -8.73 -21.59 -25.26
CA GLN A 162 -9.84 -22.00 -24.39
C GLN A 162 -10.25 -23.46 -24.56
N ASP A 163 -10.13 -23.99 -25.76
CA ASP A 163 -10.53 -25.37 -26.11
C ASP A 163 -9.54 -26.45 -25.61
N GLN A 164 -8.40 -26.06 -25.03
CA GLN A 164 -7.35 -26.99 -24.59
C GLN A 164 -7.47 -27.41 -23.12
N LEU A 165 -8.44 -26.84 -22.38
CA LEU A 165 -8.63 -27.10 -20.95
C LEU A 165 -9.70 -28.13 -20.67
N ASP A 166 -9.62 -28.73 -19.47
CA ASP A 166 -10.72 -29.50 -18.92
C ASP A 166 -12.01 -28.64 -18.89
N PRO A 167 -13.14 -29.15 -19.39
CA PRO A 167 -14.40 -28.40 -19.47
C PRO A 167 -14.87 -27.83 -18.13
N GLU A 168 -14.59 -28.50 -17.00
CA GLU A 168 -14.99 -28.04 -15.68
C GLU A 168 -14.13 -26.85 -15.22
N VAL A 169 -12.82 -26.88 -15.50
CA VAL A 169 -11.92 -25.75 -15.21
C VAL A 169 -12.28 -24.54 -16.07
N ALA A 170 -12.57 -24.76 -17.36
CA ALA A 170 -13.01 -23.71 -18.27
C ALA A 170 -14.32 -23.05 -17.80
N ARG A 171 -15.28 -23.84 -17.30
CA ARG A 171 -16.54 -23.35 -16.75
C ARG A 171 -16.34 -22.48 -15.51
N ILE A 172 -15.55 -22.94 -14.54
CA ILE A 172 -15.25 -22.17 -13.31
C ILE A 172 -14.55 -20.86 -13.66
N PHE A 173 -13.60 -20.90 -14.60
CA PHE A 173 -12.93 -19.70 -15.06
C PHE A 173 -13.88 -18.69 -15.71
N GLN A 174 -14.77 -19.15 -16.61
CA GLN A 174 -15.77 -18.29 -17.24
C GLN A 174 -16.72 -17.66 -16.21
N GLU A 175 -17.14 -18.41 -15.20
CA GLU A 175 -17.99 -17.92 -14.11
C GLU A 175 -17.28 -16.81 -13.31
N ASN A 176 -16.02 -17.04 -12.92
CA ASN A 176 -15.20 -16.03 -12.23
C ASN A 176 -14.94 -14.79 -13.10
N LEU A 177 -14.70 -14.98 -14.40
CA LEU A 177 -14.48 -13.89 -15.35
C LEU A 177 -15.74 -13.01 -15.46
N ALA A 178 -16.92 -13.63 -15.53
CA ALA A 178 -18.20 -12.90 -15.57
C ALA A 178 -18.43 -12.05 -14.30
N ILE A 179 -18.05 -12.56 -13.12
CA ILE A 179 -18.13 -11.80 -11.86
C ILE A 179 -17.21 -10.59 -11.90
N VAL A 180 -15.95 -10.78 -12.32
CA VAL A 180 -14.98 -9.68 -12.44
C VAL A 180 -15.47 -8.63 -13.44
N ASP A 181 -16.01 -9.05 -14.58
CA ASP A 181 -16.54 -8.15 -15.61
C ASP A 181 -17.73 -7.34 -15.12
N ALA A 182 -18.65 -7.95 -14.39
CA ALA A 182 -19.76 -7.23 -13.76
C ALA A 182 -19.26 -6.19 -12.74
N SER A 183 -18.25 -6.53 -11.94
CA SER A 183 -17.66 -5.60 -10.96
C SER A 183 -16.95 -4.41 -11.63
N LEU A 184 -16.29 -4.67 -12.76
CA LEU A 184 -15.56 -3.67 -13.52
C LEU A 184 -16.52 -2.69 -14.20
N GLU A 185 -17.64 -3.18 -14.75
CA GLU A 185 -18.67 -2.31 -15.31
C GLU A 185 -19.36 -1.46 -14.23
N ALA A 186 -19.62 -2.03 -13.05
CA ALA A 186 -20.15 -1.25 -11.91
C ALA A 186 -19.19 -0.11 -11.52
N CYS A 187 -17.88 -0.38 -11.45
CA CYS A 187 -16.88 0.64 -11.15
C CYS A 187 -16.82 1.73 -12.24
N ARG A 188 -16.88 1.35 -13.52
CA ARG A 188 -16.92 2.30 -14.65
C ARG A 188 -18.14 3.22 -14.57
N GLN A 189 -19.30 2.68 -14.23
CA GLN A 189 -20.52 3.48 -14.07
C GLN A 189 -20.37 4.50 -12.93
N THR A 190 -19.74 4.11 -11.82
CA THR A 190 -19.44 5.03 -10.72
C THR A 190 -18.51 6.15 -11.18
N VAL A 191 -17.40 5.84 -11.85
CA VAL A 191 -16.46 6.85 -12.38
C VAL A 191 -17.13 7.78 -13.39
N ARG A 192 -18.03 7.28 -14.24
CA ARG A 192 -18.80 8.14 -15.18
C ARG A 192 -19.70 9.13 -14.45
N ARG A 193 -20.25 8.76 -13.29
CA ARG A 193 -21.11 9.63 -12.48
C ARG A 193 -20.30 10.62 -11.63
N THR A 194 -19.12 10.22 -11.15
CA THR A 194 -18.22 11.04 -10.32
C THR A 194 -16.78 11.06 -10.85
N PRO A 195 -16.50 11.73 -11.98
CA PRO A 195 -15.19 11.64 -12.66
C PRO A 195 -14.00 12.19 -11.87
N GLN A 196 -14.27 13.11 -10.94
CA GLN A 196 -13.27 13.76 -10.09
C GLN A 196 -13.06 13.02 -8.76
N ASP A 197 -13.85 11.99 -8.47
CA ASP A 197 -13.69 11.20 -7.25
C ASP A 197 -12.51 10.22 -7.39
N LEU A 198 -11.40 10.54 -6.72
CA LEU A 198 -10.20 9.72 -6.71
C LEU A 198 -10.45 8.32 -6.13
N ASP A 199 -11.32 8.17 -5.14
CA ASP A 199 -11.59 6.87 -4.52
C ASP A 199 -12.31 5.95 -5.53
N ALA A 200 -13.25 6.49 -6.32
CA ALA A 200 -13.87 5.78 -7.43
C ALA A 200 -12.87 5.40 -8.54
N GLN A 201 -11.93 6.29 -8.87
CA GLN A 201 -10.88 6.03 -9.85
C GLN A 201 -9.93 4.91 -9.40
N PHE A 202 -9.51 4.92 -8.12
CA PHE A 202 -8.67 3.85 -7.55
C PHE A 202 -9.40 2.50 -7.50
N ALA A 203 -10.69 2.51 -7.15
CA ALA A 203 -11.52 1.30 -7.19
C ALA A 203 -11.58 0.71 -8.61
N LEU A 204 -11.76 1.56 -9.63
CA LEU A 204 -11.73 1.12 -11.04
C LEU A 204 -10.37 0.50 -11.42
N MET A 205 -9.25 1.12 -11.00
CA MET A 205 -7.91 0.57 -11.26
C MET A 205 -7.69 -0.78 -10.60
N ALA A 206 -8.24 -0.99 -9.40
CA ALA A 206 -8.16 -2.27 -8.69
C ALA A 206 -8.91 -3.38 -9.46
N SER A 207 -10.12 -3.08 -9.97
CA SER A 207 -10.91 -4.01 -10.79
C SER A 207 -10.20 -4.38 -12.10
N TYR A 208 -9.54 -3.41 -12.76
CA TYR A 208 -8.70 -3.69 -13.94
C TYR A 208 -7.55 -4.66 -13.62
N LYS A 209 -6.82 -4.40 -12.53
CA LYS A 209 -5.72 -5.27 -12.08
C LYS A 209 -6.20 -6.70 -11.81
N GLN A 210 -7.36 -6.86 -11.17
CA GLN A 210 -7.95 -8.17 -10.89
C GLN A 210 -8.28 -8.92 -12.18
N LYS A 211 -8.83 -8.26 -13.21
CA LYS A 211 -9.08 -8.88 -14.52
C LYS A 211 -7.80 -9.35 -15.19
N VAL A 212 -6.76 -8.50 -15.21
CA VAL A 212 -5.45 -8.88 -15.76
C VAL A 212 -4.87 -10.08 -15.03
N GLN A 213 -4.93 -10.09 -13.70
CA GLN A 213 -4.42 -11.18 -12.90
C GLN A 213 -5.16 -12.49 -13.20
N LEU A 214 -6.50 -12.47 -13.27
CA LEU A 214 -7.30 -13.64 -13.61
C LEU A 214 -6.93 -14.22 -14.99
N LEU A 215 -6.80 -13.36 -16.00
CA LEU A 215 -6.37 -13.79 -17.35
C LEU A 215 -4.93 -14.33 -17.34
N THR A 216 -4.05 -13.76 -16.52
CA THR A 216 -2.65 -14.21 -16.40
C THR A 216 -2.56 -15.56 -15.70
N ASP A 217 -3.28 -15.74 -14.60
CA ASP A 217 -3.33 -16.99 -13.84
C ASP A 217 -3.84 -18.14 -14.71
N TRP A 218 -4.81 -17.84 -15.60
CA TRP A 218 -5.29 -18.79 -16.59
C TRP A 218 -4.20 -19.23 -17.58
N MET A 219 -3.39 -18.29 -18.08
CA MET A 219 -2.28 -18.64 -18.99
C MET A 219 -1.21 -19.47 -18.26
N LEU A 220 -0.92 -19.15 -17.01
CA LEU A 220 0.05 -19.90 -16.20
C LEU A 220 -0.43 -21.32 -15.89
N ALA A 221 -1.74 -21.49 -15.62
CA ALA A 221 -2.34 -22.80 -15.41
C ALA A 221 -2.14 -23.71 -16.62
N GLN A 222 -2.30 -23.20 -17.85
CA GLN A 222 -2.02 -23.95 -19.09
C GLN A 222 -0.54 -24.35 -19.23
N GLY A 223 0.38 -23.45 -18.88
CA GLY A 223 1.82 -23.74 -18.98
C GLY A 223 2.29 -24.88 -18.08
N SER A 224 1.54 -25.19 -17.01
CA SER A 224 1.87 -26.25 -16.06
C SER A 224 1.30 -27.63 -16.42
N SER A 225 0.26 -27.70 -17.24
CA SER A 225 -0.33 -28.97 -17.71
C SER A 225 0.38 -29.56 -18.94
N GLY A 226 1.41 -28.88 -19.47
CA GLY A 226 2.15 -29.31 -20.67
C GLY A 226 3.43 -30.13 -20.43
N THR A 227 3.80 -30.42 -19.18
CA THR A 227 4.96 -31.27 -18.86
C THR A 227 4.51 -32.65 -18.40
N GLU A 228 4.02 -33.46 -19.35
CA GLU A 228 3.80 -34.89 -19.12
C GLU A 228 5.15 -35.61 -19.20
N GLU A 229 5.51 -36.26 -18.09
CA GLU A 229 6.73 -37.03 -17.87
C GLU A 229 6.84 -38.18 -18.91
N PRO A 230 7.96 -38.35 -19.63
CA PRO A 230 8.08 -39.46 -20.56
C PRO A 230 8.15 -40.77 -19.77
N ASP A 231 7.16 -41.63 -20.01
CA ASP A 231 7.10 -43.03 -19.57
C ASP A 231 8.34 -43.78 -20.07
N VAL A 232 9.39 -43.82 -19.26
CA VAL A 232 10.54 -44.70 -19.47
C VAL A 232 10.24 -46.01 -18.75
N ARG A 233 9.46 -46.87 -19.42
CA ARG A 233 9.55 -48.31 -19.20
C ARG A 233 10.81 -48.83 -19.88
N LEU A 234 11.74 -49.32 -19.06
CA LEU A 234 12.70 -50.37 -19.42
C LEU A 234 12.74 -51.39 -18.29
#